data_AF-A0A0C4CSH3-F1
#
_entry.id   AF-A0A0C4CSH3-F1
#
_cell.length_a   1.000
_cell.length_b   1.000
_cell.length_c   1.000
_cell.angle_alpha   90.00
_cell.angle_beta   90.00
_cell.angle_gamma   90.00
#
_symmetry.space_group_name_H-M   'P 1'
#
loop_
_entity.id
_entity.type
_entity.pdbx_description
1 polymer ?
#
loop_
_entity_poly.entity_id
_entity_poly.type
_entity_poly.pdbx_seq_one_letter_code
_entity_poly.pdbx_strand_id
1 'polypeptide(L)'
;MAHPDFTEGVTAKLINKPPTKPKWSPATLDQVQDSDVKAFLRQPEPEATPAPIQFHNDADFHEYPHRQFGLPSEKDVHNLLTDGVPRSQHEIIKHFVSKTKAKLGVKEVVGEIVSRKTQKGPNKGAATWIY
;
A
#
# COMPACT_ATOMS: atom_id res chain seq x y z
N MET A 1 -20.74 5.96 -14.32
CA MET A 1 -20.99 5.38 -12.97
C MET A 1 -22.16 4.41 -13.08
N ALA A 2 -21.90 3.19 -13.56
CA ALA A 2 -22.99 2.25 -13.91
C ALA A 2 -23.38 1.31 -12.77
N HIS A 3 -22.53 1.16 -11.75
CA HIS A 3 -22.78 0.21 -10.67
C HIS A 3 -23.82 0.75 -9.65
N PRO A 4 -24.88 -0.02 -9.32
CA PRO A 4 -25.97 0.44 -8.45
C PRO A 4 -25.51 0.76 -7.02
N ASP A 5 -24.45 0.11 -6.52
CA ASP A 5 -23.97 0.37 -5.17
C ASP A 5 -23.42 1.79 -4.98
N PHE A 6 -22.89 2.43 -6.04
CA PHE A 6 -22.43 3.81 -5.90
C PHE A 6 -23.60 4.75 -5.55
N THR A 7 -24.71 4.65 -6.28
CA THR A 7 -25.89 5.51 -6.06
C THR A 7 -26.57 5.17 -4.74
N GLU A 8 -26.71 3.90 -4.39
CA GLU A 8 -27.26 3.47 -3.09
C GLU A 8 -26.41 3.98 -1.92
N GLY A 9 -25.09 3.78 -1.98
CA GLY A 9 -24.17 4.21 -0.93
C GLY A 9 -24.18 5.73 -0.72
N VAL A 10 -24.13 6.49 -1.81
CA VAL A 10 -24.21 7.97 -1.76
C VAL A 10 -25.56 8.42 -1.24
N THR A 11 -26.66 7.83 -1.72
CA THR A 11 -28.01 8.21 -1.30
C THR A 11 -28.23 7.94 0.18
N ALA A 12 -27.92 6.72 0.64
CA ALA A 12 -28.12 6.33 2.02
C ALA A 12 -27.27 7.16 3.01
N LYS A 13 -26.04 7.52 2.63
CA LYS A 13 -25.09 8.21 3.53
C LYS A 13 -25.20 9.73 3.50
N LEU A 14 -25.40 10.32 2.32
CA LEU A 14 -25.25 11.77 2.09
C LEU A 14 -26.58 12.46 1.76
N ILE A 15 -27.49 11.79 1.08
CA ILE A 15 -28.78 12.38 0.66
C ILE A 15 -29.83 12.19 1.76
N ASN A 16 -29.98 10.97 2.27
CA ASN A 16 -30.95 10.65 3.31
C ASN A 16 -30.56 11.32 4.64
N LYS A 17 -31.54 11.99 5.24
CA LYS A 17 -31.39 12.65 6.55
C LYS A 17 -32.59 12.25 7.42
N PRO A 18 -32.39 11.41 8.46
CA PRO A 18 -31.11 10.88 8.94
C PRO A 18 -30.47 9.85 7.98
N PRO A 19 -29.13 9.64 8.05
CA PRO A 19 -28.47 8.63 7.24
C PRO A 19 -29.06 7.24 7.48
N THR A 20 -29.31 6.51 6.39
CA THR A 20 -29.87 5.15 6.42
C THR A 20 -28.78 4.11 6.17
N LYS A 21 -29.05 2.84 6.50
CA LYS A 21 -28.14 1.74 6.18
C LYS A 21 -28.29 1.38 4.69
N PRO A 22 -27.22 1.44 3.88
CA PRO A 22 -27.27 1.08 2.46
C PRO A 22 -27.51 -0.42 2.28
N LYS A 23 -28.18 -0.77 1.18
CA LYS A 23 -28.42 -2.16 0.76
C LYS A 23 -27.49 -2.53 -0.40
N TRP A 24 -26.33 -3.11 -0.07
CA TRP A 24 -25.33 -3.55 -1.04
C TRP A 24 -25.76 -4.76 -1.85
N SER A 25 -25.30 -4.83 -3.09
CA SER A 25 -25.50 -5.97 -3.99
C SER A 25 -24.18 -6.40 -4.64
N PRO A 26 -23.55 -7.50 -4.20
CA PRO A 26 -24.02 -8.47 -3.20
C PRO A 26 -23.96 -7.96 -1.74
N ALA A 27 -24.72 -8.60 -0.85
CA ALA A 27 -24.86 -8.15 0.54
C ALA A 27 -23.70 -8.58 1.46
N THR A 28 -22.99 -9.66 1.09
CA THR A 28 -21.89 -10.25 1.87
C THR A 28 -20.71 -10.59 0.97
N LEU A 29 -19.50 -10.65 1.55
CA LEU A 29 -18.28 -10.98 0.80
C LEU A 29 -18.33 -12.39 0.20
N ASP A 30 -18.94 -13.36 0.88
CA ASP A 30 -19.05 -14.75 0.40
C ASP A 30 -19.89 -14.89 -0.88
N GLN A 31 -20.72 -13.88 -1.18
CA GLN A 31 -21.55 -13.85 -2.39
C GLN A 31 -20.80 -13.23 -3.58
N VAL A 32 -19.71 -12.50 -3.34
CA VAL A 32 -18.89 -11.90 -4.40
C VAL A 32 -18.16 -12.99 -5.16
N GLN A 33 -18.35 -13.02 -6.47
CA GLN A 33 -17.64 -13.93 -7.37
C GLN A 33 -16.46 -13.23 -8.04
N ASP A 34 -15.45 -14.00 -8.45
CA ASP A 34 -14.34 -13.50 -9.27
C ASP A 34 -14.82 -12.76 -10.54
N SER A 35 -15.95 -13.17 -11.11
CA SER A 35 -16.57 -12.54 -12.26
C SER A 35 -16.98 -11.09 -11.99
N ASP A 36 -17.46 -10.82 -10.77
CA ASP A 36 -17.95 -9.50 -10.37
C ASP A 36 -16.79 -8.52 -10.31
N VAL A 37 -15.64 -8.95 -9.77
CA VAL A 37 -14.40 -8.16 -9.74
C VAL A 37 -13.84 -7.96 -11.15
N LYS A 38 -13.78 -9.04 -11.95
CA LYS A 38 -13.26 -8.99 -13.32
C LYS A 38 -14.06 -8.05 -14.20
N ALA A 39 -15.38 -7.91 -13.98
CA ALA A 39 -16.22 -7.01 -14.75
C ALA A 39 -15.76 -5.54 -14.67
N PHE A 40 -15.21 -5.09 -13.54
CA PHE A 40 -14.70 -3.72 -13.38
C PHE A 40 -13.35 -3.48 -14.07
N LEU A 41 -12.55 -4.54 -14.26
CA LEU A 41 -11.21 -4.45 -14.83
C LEU A 41 -11.17 -4.74 -16.34
N ARG A 42 -12.29 -5.20 -16.91
CA ARG A 42 -12.40 -5.41 -18.35
C ARG A 42 -12.43 -4.06 -19.06
N GLN A 43 -11.75 -4.00 -20.20
CA GLN A 43 -11.98 -2.90 -21.12
C GLN A 43 -13.44 -2.96 -21.59
N PRO A 44 -14.19 -1.85 -21.50
CA PRO A 44 -15.56 -1.81 -22.00
C PRO A 44 -15.59 -2.13 -23.50
N GLU A 45 -16.74 -2.62 -23.97
CA GLU A 45 -17.00 -2.78 -25.41
C GLU A 45 -16.75 -1.45 -26.15
N PRO A 46 -16.32 -1.48 -27.43
CA PRO A 46 -15.95 -0.27 -28.18
C PRO A 46 -17.03 0.83 -28.16
N GLU A 47 -18.30 0.41 -28.13
CA GLU A 47 -19.49 1.29 -28.11
C GLU A 47 -19.71 1.99 -26.76
N ALA A 48 -19.17 1.45 -25.67
CA ALA A 48 -19.26 1.97 -24.31
C ALA A 48 -17.93 2.51 -23.78
N THR A 49 -16.89 2.53 -24.62
CA THR A 49 -15.56 2.99 -24.22
C THR A 49 -15.53 4.51 -24.15
N PRO A 50 -15.37 5.11 -22.96
CA PRO A 50 -15.16 6.56 -22.88
C PRO A 50 -13.85 6.92 -23.58
N ALA A 51 -13.79 8.14 -24.13
CA ALA A 51 -12.55 8.66 -24.68
C ALA A 51 -11.44 8.56 -23.61
N PRO A 52 -10.20 8.18 -23.99
CA PRO A 52 -9.10 8.13 -23.05
C PRO A 52 -8.89 9.50 -22.42
N ILE A 53 -8.57 9.51 -21.13
CA ILE A 53 -8.28 10.75 -20.41
C ILE A 53 -7.05 11.39 -21.04
N GLN A 54 -7.19 12.62 -21.51
CA GLN A 54 -6.09 13.39 -22.07
C GLN A 54 -5.30 14.03 -20.91
N PHE A 55 -4.06 13.59 -20.73
CA PHE A 55 -3.13 14.19 -19.77
C PHE A 55 -2.45 15.42 -20.39
N HIS A 56 -1.93 16.29 -19.52
CA HIS A 56 -1.15 17.46 -19.95
C HIS A 56 0.30 17.11 -20.35
N ASN A 57 0.76 15.91 -20.00
CA ASN A 57 2.08 15.37 -20.36
C ASN A 57 2.02 13.83 -20.43
N ASP A 58 3.06 13.24 -21.01
CA ASP A 58 3.21 11.78 -21.15
C ASP A 58 4.14 11.19 -20.06
N ALA A 59 4.32 11.89 -18.94
CA ALA A 59 5.27 11.47 -17.91
C ALA A 59 4.66 10.42 -16.99
N ASP A 60 5.15 9.17 -17.12
CA ASP A 60 4.72 8.03 -16.32
C ASP A 60 5.84 7.47 -15.43
N PHE A 61 5.46 6.87 -14.30
CA PHE A 61 6.41 6.32 -13.34
C PHE A 61 5.90 5.00 -12.74
N HIS A 62 6.77 4.00 -12.66
CA HIS A 62 6.49 2.74 -11.94
C HIS A 62 6.62 2.88 -10.41
N GLU A 63 7.48 3.79 -9.95
CA GLU A 63 7.64 4.15 -8.54
C GLU A 63 7.62 5.67 -8.39
N TYR A 64 7.12 6.17 -7.25
CA TYR A 64 7.01 7.60 -7.00
C TYR A 64 8.39 8.29 -6.99
N PRO A 65 8.63 9.34 -7.81
CA PRO A 65 9.96 9.91 -8.01
C PRO A 65 10.54 10.62 -6.77
N HIS A 66 9.69 11.09 -5.84
CA HIS A 66 10.11 11.82 -4.64
C HIS A 66 9.98 11.01 -3.35
N ARG A 67 9.99 9.68 -3.45
CA ARG A 67 9.82 8.75 -2.30
C ARG A 67 10.86 8.94 -1.18
N GLN A 68 12.03 9.47 -1.50
CA GLN A 68 13.14 9.73 -0.57
C GLN A 68 12.77 10.62 0.63
N PHE A 69 11.71 11.43 0.52
CA PHE A 69 11.25 12.29 1.60
C PHE A 69 10.28 11.60 2.56
N GLY A 70 9.88 10.35 2.30
CA GLY A 70 9.01 9.54 3.16
C GLY A 70 9.72 9.00 4.41
N LEU A 71 9.04 8.11 5.13
CA LEU A 71 9.71 7.23 6.10
C LEU A 71 10.23 5.98 5.36
N PRO A 72 11.30 5.33 5.86
CA PRO A 72 11.78 4.08 5.27
C PRO A 72 10.68 3.02 5.27
N SER A 73 10.52 2.32 4.14
CA SER A 73 9.56 1.21 4.02
C SER A 73 10.19 -0.12 4.43
N GLU A 74 9.36 -1.16 4.58
CA GLU A 74 9.85 -2.53 4.76
C GLU A 74 10.78 -2.98 3.64
N LYS A 75 10.48 -2.60 2.38
CA LYS A 75 11.34 -2.88 1.21
C LYS A 75 12.73 -2.25 1.39
N ASP A 76 12.82 -1.05 1.95
CA ASP A 76 14.10 -0.37 2.18
C ASP A 76 14.93 -1.10 3.25
N VAL A 77 14.29 -1.54 4.34
CA VAL A 77 14.94 -2.31 5.41
C VAL A 77 15.38 -3.68 4.91
N HIS A 78 14.53 -4.36 4.14
CA HIS A 78 14.84 -5.64 3.51
C HIS A 78 16.04 -5.51 2.58
N ASN A 79 16.05 -4.52 1.68
CA ASN A 79 17.15 -4.30 0.75
C ASN A 79 18.49 -4.11 1.50
N LEU A 80 18.49 -3.33 2.59
CA LEU A 80 19.69 -3.14 3.41
C LEU A 80 20.22 -4.45 4.01
N LEU A 81 19.34 -5.41 4.32
CA LEU A 81 19.73 -6.74 4.81
C LEU A 81 20.26 -7.64 3.69
N THR A 82 19.73 -7.52 2.48
CA THR A 82 20.14 -8.32 1.31
C THR A 82 21.48 -7.88 0.71
N ASP A 83 21.97 -6.69 1.05
CA ASP A 83 23.26 -6.13 0.58
C ASP A 83 24.52 -6.93 1.01
N GLY A 84 24.36 -8.10 1.66
CA GLY A 84 25.44 -9.03 1.98
C GLY A 84 26.30 -8.67 3.21
N VAL A 85 26.08 -7.50 3.80
CA VAL A 85 26.76 -7.07 5.04
C VAL A 85 25.91 -7.47 6.25
N PRO A 86 26.38 -8.39 7.12
CA PRO A 86 25.66 -8.78 8.31
C PRO A 86 25.56 -7.59 9.27
N ARG A 87 24.33 -7.21 9.64
CA ARG A 87 24.03 -6.11 10.56
C ARG A 87 23.08 -6.58 11.65
N SER A 88 23.32 -6.13 12.87
CA SER A 88 22.37 -6.29 13.97
C SER A 88 21.15 -5.38 13.78
N GLN A 89 20.05 -5.71 14.46
CA GLN A 89 18.83 -4.90 14.49
C GLN A 89 19.10 -3.44 14.88
N HIS A 90 19.99 -3.22 15.84
CA HIS A 90 20.36 -1.88 16.29
C HIS A 90 21.13 -1.09 15.23
N GLU A 91 22.04 -1.74 14.50
CA GLU A 91 22.80 -1.11 13.42
C GLU A 91 21.91 -0.70 12.24
N ILE A 92 20.87 -1.49 11.95
CA ILE A 92 19.87 -1.15 10.92
C ILE A 92 19.13 0.14 11.32
N ILE A 93 18.64 0.21 12.56
CA ILE A 93 17.96 1.40 13.07
C ILE A 93 18.89 2.61 13.00
N LYS A 94 20.14 2.46 13.49
CA LYS A 94 21.14 3.53 13.46
C LYS A 94 21.45 4.00 12.04
N HIS A 95 21.55 3.08 11.08
CA HIS A 95 21.77 3.41 9.67
C HIS A 95 20.68 4.33 9.12
N PHE A 96 19.40 3.98 9.32
CA PHE A 96 18.29 4.79 8.82
C PHE A 96 18.13 6.12 9.55
N VAL A 97 18.36 6.15 10.87
CA VAL A 97 18.37 7.41 11.63
C VAL A 97 19.45 8.35 11.12
N SER A 98 20.68 7.86 10.88
CA SER A 98 21.75 8.67 10.31
C SER A 98 21.46 9.12 8.87
N LYS A 99 21.00 8.20 8.01
CA LYS A 99 20.67 8.48 6.60
C LYS A 99 19.61 9.57 6.45
N THR A 100 18.65 9.60 7.36
CA THR A 100 17.52 10.55 7.36
C THR A 100 17.77 11.80 8.22
N LYS A 101 18.99 11.99 8.73
CA LYS A 101 19.35 13.11 9.63
C LYS A 101 18.45 13.20 10.86
N ALA A 102 18.19 12.06 11.50
CA ALA A 102 17.34 11.92 12.67
C ALA A 102 15.91 12.48 12.48
N LYS A 103 15.34 12.27 11.29
CA LYS A 103 13.95 12.59 10.99
C LYS A 103 13.02 11.90 11.99
N LEU A 104 12.02 12.65 12.47
CA LEU A 104 11.02 12.17 13.43
C LEU A 104 10.28 10.93 12.90
N GLY A 105 10.08 9.93 13.77
CA GLY A 105 9.35 8.70 13.45
C GLY A 105 10.19 7.61 12.80
N VAL A 106 11.42 7.90 12.33
CA VAL A 106 12.26 6.89 11.65
C VAL A 106 12.71 5.80 12.61
N LYS A 107 13.09 6.17 13.85
CA LYS A 107 13.53 5.20 14.85
C LYS A 107 12.40 4.26 15.24
N GLU A 108 11.20 4.79 15.39
CA GLU A 108 9.99 4.07 15.79
C GLU A 108 9.54 3.12 14.68
N VAL A 109 9.42 3.62 13.45
CA VAL A 109 8.98 2.82 12.30
C VAL A 109 9.99 1.74 11.95
N VAL A 110 11.27 2.08 11.84
CA VAL A 110 12.30 1.07 11.55
C VAL A 110 12.44 0.09 12.71
N GLY A 111 12.30 0.55 13.96
CA GLY A 111 12.28 -0.31 15.13
C GLY A 111 11.14 -1.32 15.11
N GLU A 112 9.93 -0.88 14.77
CA GLU A 112 8.76 -1.75 14.57
C GLU A 112 9.01 -2.78 13.48
N ILE A 113 9.44 -2.34 12.29
CA ILE A 113 9.70 -3.23 11.14
C ILE A 113 10.73 -4.29 11.52
N VAL A 114 11.85 -3.87 12.10
CA VAL A 114 12.93 -4.79 12.49
C VAL A 114 12.45 -5.76 13.58
N SER A 115 11.64 -5.29 14.55
CA SER A 115 11.10 -6.17 15.59
C SER A 115 10.14 -7.24 15.06
N ARG A 116 9.33 -6.89 14.05
CA ARG A 116 8.31 -7.78 13.47
C ARG A 116 8.86 -8.69 12.37
N LYS A 117 9.78 -8.17 11.55
CA LYS A 117 10.25 -8.82 10.31
C LYS A 117 11.67 -9.38 10.39
N THR A 118 12.31 -9.36 11.56
CA THR A 118 13.64 -9.96 11.70
C THR A 118 13.80 -10.77 12.98
N GLN A 119 14.65 -11.79 12.90
CA GLN A 119 15.12 -12.58 14.05
C GLN A 119 16.64 -12.48 14.17
N LYS A 120 17.17 -12.68 15.38
CA LYS A 120 18.63 -12.77 15.59
C LYS A 120 19.15 -14.08 15.01
N GLY A 121 19.96 -13.99 13.98
CA GLY A 121 20.64 -15.10 13.34
C GLY A 121 21.87 -15.59 14.11
N PRO A 122 22.38 -16.79 13.76
CA PRO A 122 23.46 -17.47 14.49
C PRO A 122 24.82 -16.76 14.40
N ASN A 123 25.09 -16.02 13.31
CA ASN A 123 26.35 -15.28 13.14
C ASN A 123 26.30 -13.93 13.87
N LYS A 124 26.91 -13.87 15.06
CA LYS A 124 27.12 -12.63 15.86
C LYS A 124 25.84 -11.82 16.12
N GLY A 125 24.66 -12.44 16.09
CA GLY A 125 23.37 -11.76 16.28
C GLY A 125 22.94 -10.88 15.10
N ALA A 126 23.47 -11.13 13.90
CA ALA A 126 23.01 -10.48 12.67
C ALA A 126 21.51 -10.72 12.46
N ALA A 127 20.77 -9.70 12.07
CA ALA A 127 19.36 -9.82 11.80
C ALA A 127 19.13 -10.61 10.50
N THR A 128 18.23 -11.58 10.56
CA THR A 128 17.77 -12.36 9.40
C THR A 128 16.30 -12.06 9.18
N TRP A 129 15.91 -11.79 7.92
CA TRP A 129 14.53 -11.48 7.57
C TRP A 129 13.62 -12.70 7.72
N ILE A 130 12.41 -12.49 8.23
CA ILE A 130 11.36 -13.50 8.36
C ILE A 130 10.12 -13.08 7.57
N TYR A 131 9.50 -14.04 6.88
CA TYR A 131 8.31 -13.81 6.06
C TYR A 131 7.04 -13.81 6.90
#